data_AF-A0A6J4JJV8-F1
#
_entry.id   AF-A0A6J4JJV8-F1
#
_cell.length_a   1.000
_cell.length_b   1.000
_cell.length_c   1.000
_cell.angle_alpha   90.00
_cell.angle_beta   90.00
_cell.angle_gamma   90.00
#
_symmetry.space_group_name_H-M   'P 1'
#
loop_
_entity.id
_entity.type
_entity.pdbx_description
1 polymer ?
#
loop_
_entity_poly.entity_id
_entity_poly.type
_entity_poly.pdbx_seq_one_letter_code
_entity_poly.pdbx_strand_id
1 'polypeptide(L)'
;MAATPPVPERPASVRASASPLAPAVMVHFYRGVMDLATTWRTRIDNTTNWAVISSGSVASFLLGDPQTPHIMALLGMFLAFAFLSIEARRFRFYDLWSGWIRIMEVEYYEPLLRANAVDPEQHWHPLLQSDLENPHFKISWSEAMGRRLRHNYQAIFG
;
A
#
# COMPACT_ATOMS: atom_id res chain seq x y z
N MET A 1 -66.40 -2.89 32.92
CA MET A 1 -64.98 -2.57 33.16
C MET A 1 -64.16 -3.78 32.74
N ALA A 2 -63.79 -3.86 31.46
CA ALA A 2 -63.06 -5.00 30.89
C ALA A 2 -61.56 -4.76 31.04
N ALA A 3 -60.86 -5.69 31.69
CA ALA A 3 -59.42 -5.62 31.92
C ALA A 3 -58.66 -5.79 30.59
N THR A 4 -57.77 -4.85 30.29
CA THR A 4 -56.87 -4.89 29.14
C THR A 4 -55.89 -6.05 29.30
N PRO A 5 -55.67 -6.91 28.28
CA PRO A 5 -54.68 -7.97 28.39
C PRO A 5 -53.26 -7.40 28.48
N PRO A 6 -52.34 -8.05 29.22
CA PRO A 6 -50.95 -7.60 29.31
C PRO A 6 -50.28 -7.68 27.93
N VAL A 7 -49.64 -6.58 27.53
CA VAL A 7 -48.82 -6.52 26.31
C VAL A 7 -47.66 -7.50 26.49
N PRO A 8 -47.41 -8.43 25.55
CA PRO A 8 -46.24 -9.28 25.62
C PRO A 8 -44.98 -8.41 25.53
N GLU A 9 -44.17 -8.43 26.59
CA GLU A 9 -42.84 -7.83 26.56
C GLU A 9 -42.04 -8.53 25.46
N ARG A 10 -41.71 -7.76 24.41
CA ARG A 10 -40.80 -8.21 23.36
C ARG A 10 -39.48 -8.54 24.08
N PRO A 11 -38.94 -9.77 23.98
CA PRO A 11 -37.62 -10.03 24.54
C PRO A 11 -36.68 -9.01 23.94
N ALA A 12 -35.95 -8.28 24.78
CA ALA A 12 -34.95 -7.32 24.35
C ALA A 12 -34.13 -7.99 23.27
N SER A 13 -34.32 -7.54 22.02
CA SER A 13 -33.59 -8.06 20.88
C SER A 13 -32.13 -8.04 21.30
N VAL A 14 -31.51 -9.22 21.39
CA VAL A 14 -30.06 -9.37 21.55
C VAL A 14 -29.47 -8.35 20.62
N ARG A 15 -28.98 -7.25 21.19
CA ARG A 15 -28.44 -6.13 20.45
C ARG A 15 -27.20 -6.76 19.85
N ALA A 16 -27.34 -7.30 18.64
CA ALA A 16 -26.27 -7.96 17.91
C ALA A 16 -25.08 -7.05 18.13
N SER A 17 -24.08 -7.56 18.86
CA SER A 17 -22.86 -6.85 19.18
C SER A 17 -22.39 -6.31 17.84
N ALA A 18 -22.65 -5.03 17.60
CA ALA A 18 -22.59 -4.48 16.27
C ALA A 18 -21.15 -4.68 15.87
N SER A 19 -20.90 -5.50 14.83
CA SER A 19 -19.62 -5.44 14.13
C SER A 19 -19.40 -3.95 13.89
N PRO A 20 -18.44 -3.32 14.56
CA PRO A 20 -18.41 -1.86 14.68
C PRO A 20 -18.15 -1.18 13.33
N LEU A 21 -17.86 -1.96 12.28
CA LEU A 21 -18.06 -1.60 10.89
C LEU A 21 -18.98 -2.60 10.18
N ALA A 22 -19.97 -2.10 9.46
CA ALA A 22 -20.84 -2.92 8.62
C ALA A 22 -20.01 -3.58 7.50
N PRO A 23 -20.25 -4.87 7.17
CA PRO A 23 -19.49 -5.58 6.14
C PRO A 23 -19.42 -4.85 4.79
N ALA A 24 -20.52 -4.17 4.41
CA ALA A 24 -20.56 -3.36 3.20
C ALA A 24 -19.55 -2.21 3.21
N VAL A 25 -19.40 -1.51 4.34
CA VAL A 25 -18.41 -0.42 4.48
C VAL A 25 -17.00 -0.97 4.33
N MET A 26 -16.71 -2.11 4.98
CA MET A 26 -15.39 -2.72 4.89
C MET A 26 -15.04 -3.18 3.48
N VAL A 27 -15.99 -3.78 2.76
CA VAL A 27 -15.80 -4.18 1.35
C VAL A 27 -15.49 -2.98 0.46
N HIS A 28 -16.24 -1.88 0.60
CA HIS A 28 -15.99 -0.66 -0.18
C HIS A 28 -14.66 0.00 0.18
N PHE A 29 -14.32 0.04 1.48
CA PHE A 29 -13.05 0.59 1.94
C PHE A 29 -11.87 -0.23 1.41
N TYR A 30 -11.90 -1.56 1.59
CA TYR A 30 -10.87 -2.46 1.07
C TYR A 30 -10.68 -2.31 -0.44
N ARG A 31 -11.77 -2.25 -1.20
CA ARG A 31 -11.72 -2.03 -2.65
C ARG A 31 -11.04 -0.69 -3.00
N GLY A 32 -11.42 0.39 -2.32
CA GLY A 32 -10.81 1.70 -2.56
C GLY A 32 -9.30 1.73 -2.25
N VAL A 33 -8.88 1.11 -1.15
CA VAL A 33 -7.46 1.01 -0.79
C VAL A 33 -6.70 0.11 -1.78
N MET A 34 -7.30 -1.00 -2.24
CA MET A 34 -6.73 -1.86 -3.26
C MET A 34 -6.51 -1.13 -4.59
N ASP A 35 -7.48 -0.34 -5.02
CA ASP A 35 -7.38 0.49 -6.25
C ASP A 35 -6.27 1.54 -6.12
N LEU A 36 -6.13 2.17 -4.95
CA LEU A 36 -5.05 3.10 -4.64
C LEU A 36 -3.69 2.40 -4.66
N ALA A 37 -3.54 1.28 -3.95
CA ALA A 37 -2.31 0.51 -3.89
C ALA A 37 -1.86 0.04 -5.28
N THR A 38 -2.80 -0.44 -6.10
CA THR A 38 -2.56 -0.85 -7.48
C THR A 38 -2.13 0.33 -8.35
N THR A 39 -2.82 1.46 -8.24
CA THR A 39 -2.46 2.69 -8.97
C THR A 39 -1.05 3.17 -8.61
N TRP A 40 -0.70 3.15 -7.33
CA TRP A 40 0.63 3.53 -6.87
C TRP A 40 1.71 2.53 -7.28
N ARG A 41 1.41 1.22 -7.28
CA ARG A 41 2.30 0.19 -7.80
C ARG A 41 2.65 0.43 -9.27
N THR A 42 1.65 0.60 -10.14
CA THR A 42 1.86 0.85 -11.58
C THR A 42 2.69 2.12 -11.83
N ARG A 43 2.49 3.16 -11.02
CA ARG A 43 3.29 4.40 -11.10
C ARG A 43 4.75 4.20 -10.73
N ILE A 44 5.06 3.24 -9.86
CA ILE A 44 6.43 2.93 -9.49
C ILE A 44 7.13 2.14 -10.60
N ASP A 45 6.44 1.17 -11.20
CA ASP A 45 7.00 0.34 -12.27
C ASP A 45 7.36 1.18 -13.51
N ASN A 46 6.58 2.23 -13.80
CA ASN A 46 6.87 3.14 -14.91
C ASN A 46 8.23 3.85 -14.75
N THR A 47 8.62 4.27 -13.53
CA THR A 47 9.91 4.97 -13.33
C THR A 47 11.10 4.05 -13.55
N THR A 48 10.99 2.77 -13.19
CA THR A 48 12.02 1.76 -13.46
C THR A 48 12.14 1.50 -14.96
N ASN A 49 11.02 1.42 -15.69
CA ASN A 49 11.02 1.28 -17.15
C ASN A 49 11.76 2.46 -17.83
N TRP A 50 11.48 3.70 -17.42
CA TRP A 50 12.19 4.87 -17.93
C TRP A 50 13.68 4.87 -17.59
N ALA A 51 14.05 4.38 -16.40
CA ALA A 51 15.45 4.22 -16.03
C ALA A 51 16.17 3.21 -16.95
N VAL A 52 15.54 2.08 -17.27
CA VAL A 52 16.11 1.07 -18.18
C VAL A 52 16.25 1.62 -19.60
N ILE A 53 15.19 2.23 -20.14
CA ILE A 53 15.19 2.80 -21.50
C ILE A 53 16.28 3.88 -21.63
N SER A 54 16.31 4.83 -20.70
CA SER A 54 17.31 5.92 -20.73
C SER A 54 18.74 5.40 -20.58
N SER A 55 18.98 4.43 -19.69
CA SER A 55 20.30 3.81 -19.53
C SER A 55 20.74 3.09 -20.81
N GLY A 56 19.84 2.34 -21.45
CA GLY A 56 20.10 1.68 -22.72
C GLY A 56 20.38 2.67 -23.85
N SER A 57 19.63 3.77 -23.93
CA SER A 57 19.89 4.84 -24.90
C SER A 57 21.27 5.46 -24.71
N VAL A 58 21.63 5.82 -23.47
CA VAL A 58 22.95 6.40 -23.18
C VAL A 58 24.07 5.40 -23.50
N ALA A 59 23.90 4.13 -23.15
CA ALA A 59 24.87 3.09 -23.49
C ALA A 59 25.07 2.93 -25.00
N SER A 60 23.98 2.96 -25.79
CA SER A 60 24.04 2.89 -27.25
C SER A 60 24.84 4.05 -27.86
N PHE A 61 24.65 5.28 -27.37
CA PHE A 61 25.45 6.43 -27.85
C PHE A 61 26.92 6.30 -27.47
N LEU A 62 27.21 5.94 -26.21
CA LEU A 62 28.59 5.78 -25.73
C LEU A 62 29.35 4.68 -26.47
N LEU A 63 28.69 3.59 -26.83
CA LEU A 63 29.31 2.45 -27.54
C LEU A 63 29.31 2.63 -29.07
N GLY A 64 28.41 3.46 -29.60
CA GLY A 64 28.22 3.65 -31.04
C GLY A 64 29.25 4.57 -31.68
N ASP A 65 29.84 5.50 -30.93
CA ASP A 65 30.85 6.43 -31.44
C ASP A 65 31.94 6.71 -30.38
N PRO A 66 33.22 6.36 -30.64
CA PRO A 66 34.34 6.66 -29.76
C PRO A 66 34.56 8.16 -29.48
N GLN A 67 34.04 9.06 -30.32
CA GLN A 67 34.13 10.51 -30.14
C GLN A 67 33.04 11.07 -29.21
N THR A 68 32.15 10.22 -28.69
CA THR A 68 31.08 10.66 -27.79
C THR A 68 31.66 11.27 -26.51
N PRO A 69 31.25 12.49 -26.13
CA PRO A 69 31.73 13.11 -24.90
C PRO A 69 31.40 12.28 -23.66
N HIS A 70 32.39 12.04 -22.79
CA HIS A 70 32.20 11.28 -21.53
C HIS A 70 31.13 11.88 -20.60
N ILE A 71 30.78 13.16 -20.77
CA ILE A 71 29.68 13.82 -20.04
C ILE A 71 28.33 13.09 -20.24
N MET A 72 28.16 12.36 -21.35
CA MET A 72 26.96 11.55 -21.59
C MET A 72 26.83 10.39 -20.59
N ALA A 73 27.95 9.80 -20.16
CA ALA A 73 27.95 8.78 -19.11
C ALA A 73 27.51 9.38 -17.76
N LEU A 74 28.03 10.57 -17.42
CA LEU A 74 27.62 11.29 -16.22
C LEU A 74 26.14 11.67 -16.24
N LEU A 75 25.63 12.08 -17.40
CA LEU A 75 24.20 12.35 -17.61
C LEU A 75 23.36 11.09 -17.41
N GLY A 76 23.80 9.94 -17.94
CA GLY A 76 23.13 8.66 -17.72
C GLY A 76 23.07 8.26 -16.24
N MET A 77 24.18 8.37 -15.52
CA MET A 77 24.23 8.12 -14.07
C MET A 77 23.31 9.07 -13.30
N PHE A 78 23.29 10.35 -13.68
CA PHE A 78 22.40 11.35 -13.08
C PHE A 78 20.92 11.01 -13.31
N LEU A 79 20.54 10.65 -14.54
CA LEU A 79 19.16 10.25 -14.86
C LEU A 79 18.74 9.00 -14.10
N ALA A 80 19.60 7.97 -14.04
CA ALA A 80 19.33 6.77 -13.26
C ALA A 80 19.11 7.09 -11.78
N PHE A 81 19.95 7.95 -11.20
CA PHE A 81 19.79 8.40 -9.81
C PHE A 81 18.51 9.23 -9.60
N ALA A 82 18.16 10.09 -10.55
CA ALA A 82 16.94 10.90 -10.50
C ALA A 82 15.68 10.00 -10.55
N PHE A 83 15.63 9.02 -11.46
CA PHE A 83 14.53 8.06 -11.52
C PHE A 83 14.43 7.24 -10.24
N LEU A 84 15.54 6.72 -9.72
CA LEU A 84 15.57 5.99 -8.46
C LEU A 84 15.08 6.86 -7.28
N SER A 85 15.43 8.15 -7.27
CA SER A 85 14.97 9.10 -6.24
C SER A 85 13.45 9.33 -6.27
N ILE A 86 12.88 9.42 -7.48
CA ILE A 86 11.43 9.51 -7.69
C ILE A 86 10.76 8.19 -7.29
N GLU A 87 11.36 7.06 -7.66
CA GLU A 87 10.91 5.71 -7.32
C GLU A 87 10.82 5.53 -5.79
N ALA A 88 11.89 5.89 -5.07
CA ALA A 88 11.94 5.83 -3.61
C ALA A 88 10.87 6.69 -2.95
N ARG A 89 10.62 7.91 -3.46
CA ARG A 89 9.52 8.75 -2.98
C ARG A 89 8.17 8.07 -3.18
N ARG A 90 7.90 7.53 -4.37
CA ARG A 90 6.64 6.85 -4.70
C ARG A 90 6.45 5.56 -3.90
N PHE A 91 7.53 4.84 -3.65
CA PHE A 91 7.51 3.61 -2.85
C PHE A 91 7.01 3.85 -1.42
N ARG A 92 7.34 5.00 -0.80
CA ARG A 92 6.83 5.35 0.54
C ARG A 92 5.31 5.48 0.58
N PHE A 93 4.69 5.98 -0.49
CA PHE A 93 3.24 6.02 -0.60
C PHE A 93 2.66 4.61 -0.76
N TYR A 94 3.25 3.79 -1.62
CA TYR A 94 2.83 2.40 -1.78
C TYR A 94 2.93 1.60 -0.48
N ASP A 95 4.04 1.76 0.28
CA ASP A 95 4.27 1.11 1.57
C ASP A 95 3.12 1.43 2.56
N LEU A 96 2.70 2.70 2.64
CA LEU A 96 1.57 3.13 3.45
C LEU A 96 0.26 2.39 3.07
N TRP A 97 -0.12 2.44 1.79
CA TRP A 97 -1.36 1.79 1.32
C TRP A 97 -1.33 0.27 1.49
N SER A 98 -0.20 -0.35 1.20
CA SER A 98 -0.01 -1.79 1.38
C SER A 98 -0.10 -2.22 2.85
N GLY A 99 0.33 -1.34 3.77
CA GLY A 99 0.18 -1.56 5.21
C GLY A 99 -1.27 -1.60 5.66
N TRP A 100 -2.12 -0.69 5.15
CA TRP A 100 -3.56 -0.69 5.46
C TRP A 100 -4.27 -1.91 4.90
N ILE A 101 -3.93 -2.34 3.67
CA ILE A 101 -4.40 -3.60 3.09
C ILE A 101 -4.02 -4.76 4.00
N ARG A 102 -2.76 -4.83 4.43
CA ARG A 102 -2.27 -5.92 5.27
C ARG A 102 -3.02 -6.00 6.61
N ILE A 103 -3.29 -4.86 7.25
CA ILE A 103 -4.09 -4.80 8.49
C ILE A 103 -5.49 -5.36 8.22
N MET A 104 -6.17 -4.92 7.16
CA MET A 104 -7.50 -5.44 6.83
C MET A 104 -7.49 -6.95 6.51
N GLU A 105 -6.50 -7.43 5.75
CA GLU A 105 -6.37 -8.84 5.40
C GLU A 105 -6.19 -9.72 6.64
N VAL A 106 -5.32 -9.33 7.55
CA VAL A 106 -4.95 -10.11 8.74
C VAL A 106 -5.99 -9.99 9.85
N GLU A 107 -6.53 -8.80 10.08
CA GLU A 107 -7.33 -8.53 11.27
C GLU A 107 -8.84 -8.55 11.02
N TYR A 108 -9.27 -8.38 9.76
CA TYR A 108 -10.68 -8.42 9.38
C TYR A 108 -11.01 -9.65 8.53
N TYR A 109 -10.32 -9.85 7.40
CA TYR A 109 -10.67 -10.92 6.46
C TYR A 109 -10.24 -12.31 6.93
N GLU A 110 -9.07 -12.45 7.54
CA GLU A 110 -8.59 -13.75 8.02
C GLU A 110 -9.52 -14.37 9.09
N PRO A 111 -9.95 -13.65 10.16
CA PRO A 111 -10.84 -14.21 11.16
C PRO A 111 -12.24 -14.47 10.60
N LEU A 112 -12.71 -13.57 9.73
CA LEU A 112 -13.99 -13.73 9.03
C LEU A 112 -14.00 -15.00 8.16
N LEU A 113 -12.92 -15.28 7.43
CA LEU A 113 -12.82 -16.50 6.62
C LEU A 113 -12.62 -17.76 7.46
N ARG A 114 -11.89 -17.66 8.58
CA ARG A 114 -11.60 -18.80 9.46
C ARG A 114 -12.81 -19.23 10.29
N ALA A 115 -13.50 -18.28 10.91
CA ALA A 115 -14.48 -18.55 11.96
C ALA A 115 -15.84 -17.86 11.72
N ASN A 116 -16.01 -17.15 10.60
CA ASN A 116 -17.19 -16.32 10.32
C ASN A 116 -17.49 -15.32 11.46
N ALA A 117 -16.44 -14.90 12.16
CA ALA A 117 -16.48 -14.01 13.30
C ALA A 117 -15.27 -13.08 13.25
N VAL A 118 -15.50 -11.81 13.55
CA VAL A 118 -14.44 -10.81 13.74
C VAL A 118 -14.26 -10.64 15.24
N ASP A 119 -13.00 -10.52 15.69
CA ASP A 119 -12.68 -10.29 17.10
C ASP A 119 -13.47 -9.09 17.65
N PRO A 120 -14.26 -9.25 18.72
CA PRO A 120 -15.00 -8.15 19.32
C PRO A 120 -14.09 -7.06 19.93
N GLU A 121 -12.84 -7.36 20.31
CA GLU A 121 -11.95 -6.39 20.96
C GLU A 121 -11.12 -5.54 19.97
N GLN A 122 -11.14 -5.83 18.67
CA GLN A 122 -10.66 -5.00 17.55
C GLN A 122 -9.48 -4.06 17.85
N HIS A 123 -8.40 -4.61 18.40
CA HIS A 123 -7.21 -3.84 18.78
C HIS A 123 -6.55 -3.09 17.61
N TRP A 124 -6.86 -3.45 16.37
CA TRP A 124 -6.41 -2.80 15.14
C TRP A 124 -7.21 -1.55 14.74
N HIS A 125 -8.43 -1.36 15.26
CA HIS A 125 -9.25 -0.18 14.96
C HIS A 125 -8.56 1.14 15.36
N PRO A 126 -8.05 1.28 16.60
CA PRO A 126 -7.31 2.48 16.99
C PRO A 126 -6.07 2.73 16.14
N LEU A 127 -5.38 1.67 15.71
CA LEU A 127 -4.20 1.76 14.84
C LEU A 127 -4.57 2.32 13.47
N LEU A 128 -5.64 1.80 12.85
CA LEU A 128 -6.12 2.29 11.56
C LEU A 128 -6.68 3.71 11.68
N GLN A 129 -7.39 4.02 12.77
CA GLN A 129 -7.89 5.36 13.05
C GLN A 129 -6.73 6.36 13.15
N SER A 130 -5.69 6.06 13.94
CA SER A 130 -4.53 6.95 14.08
C SER A 130 -3.79 7.15 12.76
N ASP A 131 -3.64 6.09 11.96
CA ASP A 131 -3.01 6.16 10.64
C ASP A 131 -3.85 6.99 9.64
N LEU A 132 -5.19 6.93 9.73
CA LEU A 132 -6.11 7.72 8.89
C LEU A 132 -6.14 9.20 9.29
N GLU A 133 -6.12 9.49 10.59
CA GLU A 133 -6.08 10.85 11.12
C GLU A 133 -4.76 11.55 10.78
N ASN A 134 -3.64 10.82 10.91
CA ASN A 134 -2.31 11.35 10.66
C ASN A 134 -1.51 10.42 9.73
N PRO A 135 -1.72 10.50 8.40
CA PRO A 135 -0.98 9.69 7.45
C PRO A 135 0.52 10.01 7.51
N HIS A 136 1.31 9.11 8.08
CA HIS A 136 2.76 9.29 8.20
C HIS A 136 3.52 8.16 7.50
N PHE A 137 4.63 8.52 6.85
CA PHE A 137 5.51 7.53 6.23
C PHE A 137 6.30 6.79 7.30
N LYS A 138 6.08 5.48 7.41
CA LYS A 138 6.78 4.61 8.37
C LYS A 138 8.26 4.43 8.02
N ILE A 139 8.58 4.44 6.73
CA ILE A 139 9.95 4.33 6.23
C ILE A 139 10.52 5.70 5.83
N SER A 140 11.82 5.90 6.10
CA SER A 140 12.55 7.09 5.65
C SER A 140 12.82 7.04 4.14
N TRP A 141 13.20 8.17 3.54
CA TRP A 141 13.54 8.20 2.12
C TRP A 141 14.80 7.37 1.80
N SER A 142 15.83 7.42 2.66
CA SER A 142 17.06 6.63 2.49
C SER A 142 16.80 5.13 2.65
N GLU A 143 15.94 4.74 3.59
CA GLU A 143 15.52 3.34 3.74
C GLU A 143 14.74 2.85 2.53
N ALA A 144 13.79 3.66 2.01
CA ALA A 144 13.07 3.36 0.79
C ALA A 144 14.02 3.16 -0.41
N MET A 145 15.01 4.05 -0.55
CA MET A 145 16.07 3.96 -1.56
C MET A 145 16.85 2.65 -1.44
N GLY A 146 17.30 2.30 -0.23
CA GLY A 146 18.07 1.08 0.04
C GLY A 146 17.27 -0.19 -0.20
N ARG A 147 15.98 -0.23 0.18
CA ARG A 147 15.07 -1.35 -0.10
C ARG A 147 14.89 -1.55 -1.60
N ARG A 148 14.72 -0.46 -2.36
CA ARG A 148 14.58 -0.51 -3.82
C ARG A 148 15.84 -0.99 -4.53
N LEU A 149 17.00 -0.46 -4.15
CA LEU A 149 18.27 -0.95 -4.66
C LEU A 149 18.44 -2.45 -4.37
N ARG A 150 18.20 -2.87 -3.13
CA ARG A 150 18.31 -4.28 -2.77
C ARG A 150 17.40 -5.15 -3.61
N HIS A 151 16.14 -4.78 -3.81
CA HIS A 151 15.18 -5.59 -4.55
C HIS A 151 15.54 -5.70 -6.05
N ASN A 152 16.01 -4.60 -6.66
CA ASN A 152 16.39 -4.60 -8.07
C ASN A 152 17.72 -5.33 -8.33
N TYR A 153 18.70 -5.19 -7.42
CA TYR A 153 20.02 -5.78 -7.58
C TYR A 153 20.17 -7.16 -6.92
N GLN A 154 19.20 -7.59 -6.10
CA GLN A 154 19.16 -8.96 -5.56
C GLN A 154 19.16 -10.01 -6.66
N ALA A 155 18.55 -9.75 -7.82
CA ALA A 155 18.61 -10.69 -8.94
C ALA A 155 20.03 -10.90 -9.49
N ILE A 156 20.94 -9.94 -9.28
CA ILE A 156 22.30 -9.96 -9.81
C ILE A 156 23.30 -10.53 -8.77
N PHE A 157 23.09 -10.24 -7.49
CA PHE A 157 24.05 -10.56 -6.40
C PHE A 157 23.49 -11.49 -5.31
N GLY A 158 22.22 -11.87 -5.39
CA GLY A 158 21.52 -12.68 -4.39
C GLY A 158 21.74 -14.18 -4.54
#